data_AF-A0A2X3BXK7-F1
#
_entry.id   AF-A0A2X3BXK7-F1
#
_cell.length_a   1.000
_cell.length_b   1.000
_cell.length_c   1.000
_cell.angle_alpha   90.00
_cell.angle_beta   90.00
_cell.angle_gamma   90.00
#
_symmetry.space_group_name_H-M   'P 1'
#
loop_
_entity.id
_entity.type
_entity.pdbx_description
1 polymer ?
#
loop_
_entity_poly.entity_id
_entity_poly.type
_entity_poly.pdbx_seq_one_letter_code
_entity_poly.pdbx_strand_id
1 'polypeptide(L)'
;MSILLLGFIFNLIIARCTKYKYIFLTGHHSFFLACLFSAVLQAAEFQGWMLILIGGFLLGSWSAISPAIGQRYTRQVTEDGGIAMGHFGSLGYYLSAWIASRTGNPANSFADTEISEKWAFCAIPRSPPVS
;
A
#
# COMPACT_ATOMS: atom_id res chain seq x y z
N MET A 1 15.97 15.17 -4.63
CA MET A 1 14.61 15.64 -4.25
C MET A 1 13.69 15.93 -5.43
N SER A 2 14.22 16.27 -6.61
CA SER A 2 13.42 16.52 -7.81
C SER A 2 12.56 15.32 -8.24
N ILE A 3 13.04 14.08 -8.03
CA ILE A 3 12.29 12.83 -8.31
C ILE A 3 10.97 12.76 -7.56
N LEU A 4 10.94 13.19 -6.29
CA LEU A 4 9.73 13.15 -5.46
C LEU A 4 8.67 14.11 -5.98
N LEU A 5 9.07 15.34 -6.30
CA LEU A 5 8.21 16.36 -6.89
C LEU A 5 7.63 15.88 -8.23
N LEU A 6 8.50 15.39 -9.13
CA LEU A 6 8.08 14.91 -10.44
C LEU A 6 7.20 13.65 -10.34
N GLY A 7 7.52 12.76 -9.41
CA GLY A 7 6.72 11.56 -9.17
C GLY A 7 5.34 11.85 -8.59
N PHE A 8 5.21 12.86 -7.73
CA PHE A 8 3.90 13.32 -7.26
C PHE A 8 3.07 13.94 -8.39
N ILE A 9 3.69 14.74 -9.27
CA ILE A 9 3.05 15.28 -10.47
C ILE A 9 2.57 14.14 -11.38
N PHE A 10 3.41 13.15 -11.65
CA PHE A 10 3.03 11.98 -12.44
C PHE A 10 1.92 11.17 -11.79
N ASN A 11 1.95 11.00 -10.47
CA ASN A 11 0.87 10.33 -9.74
C ASN A 11 -0.47 11.06 -9.98
N LEU A 12 -0.47 12.40 -9.88
CA LEU A 12 -1.66 13.21 -10.12
C LEU A 12 -2.17 13.10 -11.58
N ILE A 13 -1.26 13.10 -12.55
CA ILE A 13 -1.59 12.91 -13.97
C ILE A 13 -2.21 11.52 -14.20
N ILE A 14 -1.60 10.47 -13.65
CA ILE A 14 -2.10 9.10 -13.78
C ILE A 14 -3.46 8.96 -13.11
N ALA A 15 -3.64 9.53 -11.91
CA ALA A 15 -4.92 9.54 -11.21
C ALA A 15 -6.01 10.32 -11.97
N ARG A 16 -5.64 11.33 -12.76
CA ARG A 16 -6.55 12.10 -13.61
C ARG A 16 -6.93 11.35 -14.88
N CYS A 17 -5.96 10.72 -15.54
CA CYS A 17 -6.13 10.09 -16.86
C CYS A 17 -6.61 8.64 -16.79
N THR A 18 -6.36 7.94 -15.68
CA THR A 18 -6.70 6.52 -15.52
C THR A 18 -7.85 6.31 -14.53
N LYS A 19 -8.38 5.09 -14.49
CA LYS A 19 -9.40 4.69 -13.49
C LYS A 19 -8.82 4.57 -12.07
N TYR A 20 -7.48 4.61 -11.92
CA TYR A 20 -6.78 4.46 -10.64
C TYR A 20 -6.67 5.82 -9.94
N LYS A 21 -7.76 6.26 -9.29
CA LYS A 21 -7.84 7.56 -8.60
C LYS A 21 -7.13 7.58 -7.23
N TYR A 22 -6.00 6.90 -7.10
CA TYR A 22 -5.27 6.82 -5.83
C TYR A 22 -4.20 7.89 -5.77
N ILE A 23 -4.30 8.76 -4.77
CA ILE A 23 -3.30 9.80 -4.52
C ILE A 23 -2.53 9.41 -3.26
N PHE A 24 -1.23 9.26 -3.42
CA PHE A 24 -0.35 8.83 -2.33
C PHE A 24 0.06 10.07 -1.52
N LEU A 25 -0.66 10.36 -0.44
CA LEU A 25 -0.38 11.52 0.43
C LEU A 25 0.75 11.27 1.44
N THR A 26 1.30 10.06 1.55
CA THR A 26 2.34 9.72 2.53
C THR A 26 3.73 10.14 2.02
N GLY A 27 4.16 11.35 2.43
CA GLY A 27 5.42 11.95 2.00
C GLY A 27 6.67 11.15 2.38
N HIS A 28 6.77 10.65 3.62
CA HIS A 28 7.98 9.95 4.09
C HIS A 28 8.25 8.64 3.33
N HIS A 29 7.19 7.92 2.97
CA HIS A 29 7.25 6.71 2.15
C HIS A 29 7.70 7.03 0.71
N SER A 30 7.10 8.06 0.13
CA SER A 30 7.47 8.54 -1.21
C SER A 30 8.93 9.04 -1.24
N PHE A 31 9.39 9.66 -0.16
CA PHE A 31 10.77 10.14 0.00
C PHE A 31 11.76 8.98 0.04
N PHE A 32 11.47 7.95 0.83
CA PHE A 32 12.29 6.74 0.89
C PHE A 32 12.45 6.10 -0.48
N LEU A 33 11.33 5.89 -1.22
CA LEU A 33 11.38 5.29 -2.54
C LEU A 33 12.07 6.20 -3.58
N ALA A 34 11.88 7.52 -3.50
CA ALA A 34 12.56 8.47 -4.36
C ALA A 34 14.09 8.39 -4.18
N CYS A 35 14.57 8.27 -2.94
CA CYS A 35 15.99 8.08 -2.65
C CYS A 35 16.50 6.73 -3.17
N LEU A 36 15.73 5.65 -2.98
CA LEU A 36 16.07 4.32 -3.49
C LEU A 36 16.21 4.32 -5.02
N PHE A 37 15.23 4.86 -5.75
CA PHE A 37 15.31 4.98 -7.21
C PHE A 37 16.44 5.89 -7.65
N SER A 38 16.70 6.98 -6.93
CA SER A 38 17.87 7.83 -7.21
C SER A 38 19.17 7.02 -7.10
N ALA A 39 19.34 6.22 -6.05
CA ALA A 39 20.55 5.43 -5.85
C ALA A 39 20.71 4.35 -6.92
N VAL A 40 19.63 3.61 -7.23
CA VAL A 40 19.65 2.54 -8.24
C VAL A 40 19.89 3.09 -9.65
N LEU A 41 19.23 4.19 -10.03
CA LEU A 41 19.44 4.79 -11.35
C LEU A 41 20.83 5.41 -11.49
N GLN A 42 21.38 5.99 -10.43
CA GLN A 42 22.79 6.45 -10.44
C GLN A 42 23.76 5.28 -10.58
N ALA A 43 23.51 4.16 -9.90
CA ALA A 43 24.31 2.95 -10.04
C ALA A 43 24.24 2.35 -11.45
N ALA A 44 23.13 2.55 -12.16
CA ALA A 44 22.96 2.19 -13.56
C ALA A 44 23.46 3.27 -14.56
N GLU A 45 24.29 4.21 -14.09
CA GLU A 45 24.91 5.28 -14.88
C GLU A 45 23.95 6.30 -15.51
N PHE A 46 22.68 6.36 -15.08
CA PHE A 46 21.78 7.43 -15.51
C PHE A 46 22.18 8.75 -14.83
N GLN A 47 22.26 9.83 -15.61
CA GLN A 47 22.71 11.13 -15.14
C GLN A 47 21.67 12.24 -15.44
N GLY A 48 21.67 13.27 -14.59
CA GLY A 48 20.95 14.52 -14.82
C GLY A 48 19.43 14.37 -14.99
N TRP A 49 18.90 14.97 -16.07
CA TRP A 49 17.46 15.10 -16.30
C TRP A 49 16.76 13.74 -16.49
N MET A 50 17.43 12.79 -17.15
CA MET A 50 16.87 11.48 -17.51
C MET A 50 16.65 10.61 -16.27
N LEU A 51 17.57 10.68 -15.30
CA LEU A 51 17.41 10.06 -13.98
C LEU A 51 16.18 10.59 -13.26
N ILE A 52 15.98 11.91 -13.27
CA ILE A 52 14.86 12.55 -12.57
C ILE A 52 13.52 12.13 -13.22
N LEU A 53 13.49 12.07 -14.54
CA LEU A 53 12.28 11.74 -15.28
C LEU A 53 11.89 10.27 -15.14
N ILE A 54 12.84 9.36 -15.31
CA ILE A 54 12.60 7.93 -15.16
C ILE A 54 12.25 7.62 -13.70
N GLY A 55 13.04 8.13 -12.74
CA GLY A 55 12.78 7.93 -11.32
C GLY A 55 11.44 8.50 -10.88
N GLY A 56 11.07 9.69 -11.37
CA GLY A 56 9.79 10.32 -11.09
C GLY A 56 8.63 9.52 -11.70
N PHE A 57 8.75 9.10 -12.96
CA PHE A 57 7.74 8.29 -13.62
C PHE A 57 7.52 6.96 -12.92
N LEU A 58 8.59 6.26 -12.51
CA LEU A 58 8.50 5.02 -11.74
C LEU A 58 7.81 5.24 -10.39
N LEU A 59 8.21 6.29 -9.66
CA LEU A 59 7.60 6.64 -8.38
C LEU A 59 6.10 6.95 -8.52
N GLY A 60 5.73 7.78 -9.50
CA GLY A 60 4.34 8.18 -9.74
C GLY A 60 3.46 7.02 -10.19
N SER A 61 3.96 6.21 -11.13
CA SER A 61 3.27 5.02 -11.62
C SER A 61 3.07 3.98 -10.51
N TRP A 62 4.11 3.72 -9.73
CA TRP A 62 4.02 2.79 -8.61
C TRP A 62 3.04 3.28 -7.53
N SER A 63 3.03 4.57 -7.25
CA SER A 63 2.13 5.20 -6.27
C SER A 63 0.66 5.16 -6.69
N ALA A 64 0.37 5.14 -7.99
CA ALA A 64 -1.00 4.97 -8.50
C ALA A 64 -1.44 3.50 -8.59
N ILE A 65 -0.53 2.58 -8.93
CA ILE A 65 -0.83 1.16 -9.15
C ILE A 65 -0.89 0.38 -7.83
N SER A 66 0.05 0.62 -6.91
CA SER A 66 0.17 -0.15 -5.67
C SER A 66 -1.10 -0.16 -4.80
N PRO A 67 -1.84 0.97 -4.63
CA PRO A 67 -3.09 0.94 -3.85
C PRO A 67 -4.20 0.20 -4.59
N ALA A 68 -4.19 0.22 -5.93
CA ALA A 68 -5.18 -0.48 -6.75
C ALA A 68 -5.10 -2.00 -6.62
N ILE A 69 -3.87 -2.55 -6.55
CA ILE A 69 -3.64 -3.98 -6.31
C ILE A 69 -4.17 -4.36 -4.93
N GLY A 70 -3.90 -3.50 -3.94
CA GLY A 70 -4.27 -3.72 -2.55
C GLY A 70 -5.74 -3.60 -2.23
N GLN A 71 -6.46 -2.75 -2.98
CA GLN A 71 -7.84 -2.40 -2.71
C GLN A 71 -8.77 -3.61 -2.59
N ARG A 72 -8.54 -4.68 -3.36
CA ARG A 72 -9.35 -5.90 -3.26
C ARG A 72 -9.22 -6.61 -1.91
N TYR A 73 -8.04 -6.56 -1.30
CA TYR A 73 -7.81 -7.12 0.03
C TYR A 73 -8.22 -6.14 1.13
N THR A 74 -7.94 -4.84 0.96
CA THR A 74 -8.36 -3.81 1.92
C THR A 74 -9.88 -3.76 2.05
N ARG A 75 -10.63 -3.84 0.94
CA ARG A 75 -12.10 -3.81 0.95
C ARG A 75 -12.73 -4.98 1.72
N GLN A 76 -12.06 -6.14 1.80
CA GLN A 76 -12.53 -7.29 2.58
C GLN A 76 -12.41 -7.06 4.09
N VAL A 77 -11.50 -6.18 4.52
CA VAL A 77 -11.22 -5.91 5.94
C VAL A 77 -11.88 -4.61 6.41
N THR A 78 -12.10 -3.65 5.51
CA THR A 78 -12.59 -2.30 5.85
C THR A 78 -14.06 -2.06 5.47
N GLU A 79 -14.82 -3.10 5.10
CA GLU A 79 -16.27 -3.01 4.83
C GLU A 79 -16.67 -1.78 3.99
N ASP A 80 -16.06 -1.64 2.81
CA ASP A 80 -16.33 -0.53 1.87
C ASP A 80 -15.91 0.89 2.30
N GLY A 81 -15.14 1.03 3.38
CA GLY A 81 -14.43 2.28 3.68
C GLY A 81 -13.50 2.63 2.53
N GLY A 82 -13.84 3.66 1.74
CA GLY A 82 -13.21 4.04 0.47
C GLY A 82 -11.75 4.52 0.54
N ILE A 83 -10.94 3.93 1.42
CA ILE A 83 -9.54 4.23 1.69
C ILE A 83 -8.70 3.04 1.19
N ALA A 84 -7.73 3.32 0.32
CA ALA A 84 -6.78 2.34 -0.15
C ALA A 84 -5.51 2.35 0.71
N MET A 85 -4.97 1.18 1.06
CA MET A 85 -3.69 1.09 1.78
C MET A 85 -2.51 1.43 0.86
N GLY A 86 -1.95 2.62 1.06
CA GLY A 86 -0.73 3.08 0.42
C GLY A 86 0.50 2.89 1.31
N HIS A 87 0.91 1.63 1.54
CA HIS A 87 2.16 1.33 2.24
C HIS A 87 2.95 0.25 1.48
N PHE A 88 4.26 0.47 1.34
CA PHE A 88 5.12 -0.46 0.59
C PHE A 88 5.24 -1.83 1.27
N GLY A 89 5.07 -1.89 2.60
CA GLY A 89 4.93 -3.13 3.36
C GLY A 89 3.64 -3.91 3.07
N SER A 90 2.65 -3.29 2.41
CA SER A 90 1.36 -3.94 2.13
C SER A 90 1.46 -5.09 1.13
N LEU A 91 2.53 -5.20 0.35
CA LEU A 91 2.79 -6.40 -0.46
C LEU A 91 2.89 -7.67 0.41
N GLY A 92 3.51 -7.58 1.59
CA GLY A 92 3.57 -8.68 2.54
C GLY A 92 2.18 -9.04 3.05
N TYR A 93 1.36 -8.04 3.38
CA TYR A 93 -0.03 -8.26 3.76
C TYR A 93 -0.86 -8.89 2.63
N TYR A 94 -0.66 -8.47 1.38
CA TYR A 94 -1.37 -9.06 0.23
C TYR A 94 -0.93 -10.51 -0.02
N LEU A 95 0.35 -10.82 0.16
CA LEU A 95 0.85 -12.19 0.05
C LEU A 95 0.29 -13.07 1.17
N SER A 96 0.32 -12.59 2.42
CA SER A 96 -0.28 -13.29 3.56
C SER A 96 -1.78 -13.47 3.38
N ALA A 97 -2.50 -12.45 2.89
CA ALA A 97 -3.93 -12.53 2.58
C ALA A 97 -4.21 -13.52 1.45
N TRP A 98 -3.36 -13.57 0.42
CA TRP A 98 -3.48 -14.54 -0.66
C TRP A 98 -3.25 -15.98 -0.19
N ILE A 99 -2.21 -16.22 0.61
CA ILE A 99 -1.95 -17.53 1.22
C ILE A 99 -3.12 -17.91 2.14
N ALA A 100 -3.55 -17.01 3.02
CA ALA A 100 -4.69 -17.21 3.91
C ALA A 100 -6.00 -17.47 3.15
N SER A 101 -6.22 -16.84 1.99
CA SER A 101 -7.39 -17.13 1.14
C SER A 101 -7.38 -18.54 0.55
N ARG A 102 -6.21 -19.19 0.46
CA ARG A 102 -6.03 -20.54 -0.08
C ARG A 102 -5.96 -21.61 1.01
N THR A 103 -5.41 -21.29 2.17
CA THR A 103 -5.17 -22.26 3.25
C THR A 103 -6.08 -22.05 4.46
N GLY A 104 -6.70 -20.88 4.61
CA GLY A 104 -7.54 -20.50 5.74
C GLY A 104 -9.03 -20.62 5.44
N ASN A 105 -9.83 -20.64 6.50
CA ASN A 105 -11.29 -20.59 6.43
C ASN A 105 -11.76 -19.24 7.00
N PRO A 106 -12.47 -18.38 6.25
CA PRO A 106 -12.94 -17.09 6.74
C PRO A 106 -13.89 -17.22 7.95
N ALA A 107 -14.53 -18.38 8.16
CA ALA A 107 -15.36 -18.64 9.33
C ALA A 107 -14.55 -18.79 10.64
N ASN A 108 -13.25 -19.03 10.56
CA ASN A 108 -12.36 -19.19 11.71
C ASN A 108 -11.51 -17.93 11.90
N SER A 109 -12.16 -16.78 12.07
CA SER A 109 -11.48 -15.54 12.41
C SER A 109 -10.99 -15.57 13.86
N PHE A 110 -9.74 -15.17 14.09
CA PHE A 110 -9.20 -15.06 15.45
C PHE A 110 -9.97 -14.04 16.30
N ALA A 111 -10.56 -13.01 15.66
CA ALA A 111 -11.38 -12.01 16.34
C ALA A 111 -12.67 -12.59 16.95
N ASP A 112 -13.19 -13.68 16.37
CA ASP A 112 -14.44 -14.31 16.78
C ASP A 112 -14.22 -15.56 17.65
N THR A 113 -12.97 -15.91 17.93
CA THR A 113 -12.64 -17.10 18.70
C THR A 113 -12.86 -16.85 20.19
N GLU A 114 -13.65 -17.70 20.86
CA GLU A 114 -13.80 -17.62 22.31
C GLU A 114 -12.55 -18.13 23.02
N ILE A 115 -11.81 -17.21 23.63
CA ILE A 115 -10.61 -17.51 24.40
C ILE A 115 -11.01 -17.84 25.84
N SER A 116 -10.52 -18.97 26.36
CA SER A 116 -10.73 -19.41 27.75
C SER A 116 -10.37 -18.32 28.78
N GLU A 117 -11.14 -18.24 29.87
CA GLU A 117 -10.94 -17.25 30.96
C GLU A 117 -9.51 -17.16 31.49
N LYS A 118 -8.74 -18.27 31.50
CA LYS A 118 -7.33 -18.25 31.93
C LYS A 118 -6.42 -17.41 31.04
N TRP A 119 -6.80 -17.26 29.77
CA TRP A 119 -6.09 -16.49 28.75
C TRP A 119 -6.84 -15.21 28.38
N ALA A 120 -7.80 -14.77 29.19
CA ALA A 120 -8.58 -13.56 28.96
C ALA A 120 -7.71 -12.29 28.84
N PHE A 121 -6.50 -12.28 29.43
CA PHE A 121 -5.52 -11.22 29.20
C PHE A 121 -5.06 -11.09 27.74
N CYS A 122 -5.05 -12.20 26.99
CA CYS A 122 -4.73 -12.23 25.56
C CYS A 122 -5.97 -12.03 24.67
N ALA A 123 -7.17 -11.92 25.26
CA ALA A 123 -8.39 -11.70 24.51
C ALA A 123 -8.40 -10.29 23.93
N ILE A 124 -8.70 -10.21 22.63
CA ILE A 124 -8.86 -8.95 21.95
C ILE A 124 -10.22 -8.36 22.36
N PRO A 125 -10.30 -7.10 22.81
CA PRO A 125 -11.59 -6.48 23.11
C PRO A 125 -12.45 -6.44 21.85
N ARG A 126 -13.63 -7.08 21.89
CA ARG A 126 -14.59 -7.06 20.78
C ARG A 126 -14.98 -5.60 20.51
N SER A 127 -14.70 -5.11 19.31
CA SER A 127 -15.28 -3.86 18.83
C SER A 127 -16.80 -4.00 18.76
N PRO A 128 -17.59 -3.00 19.20
CA PRO A 128 -19.03 -3.06 19.07
C PRO A 128 -19.41 -3.23 17.59
N PRO A 129 -20.50 -3.96 17.28
CA PRO A 129 -20.96 -4.09 15.91
C PRO A 129 -21.23 -2.70 15.34
N VAL A 130 -20.62 -2.39 14.21
CA VAL A 130 -20.90 -1.16 13.47
C VAL A 130 -22.25 -1.39 12.79
N SER A 131 -23.27 -0.66 13.26
CA SER A 131 -24.65 -0.64 12.75
C SER A 131 -24.76 0.03 11.39
#